data_AF-A0A949SSP5-F1
#
_entry.id   AF-A0A949SSP5-F1
#
_cell.length_a   1.000
_cell.length_b   1.000
_cell.length_c   1.000
_cell.angle_alpha   90.00
_cell.angle_beta   90.00
_cell.angle_gamma   90.00
#
_symmetry.space_group_name_H-M   'P 1'
#
loop_
_entity.id
_entity.type
_entity.pdbx_description
1 polymer ?
#
loop_
_entity_poly.entity_id
_entity_poly.type
_entity_poly.pdbx_seq_one_letter_code
_entity_poly.pdbx_strand_id
1 'polypeptide(L)'
;MNTPPEDYELLRWLDGEMNDAEQDAFEARLAADPSLQAEAALMKRLSSDLRSHLPAEMPVPYADFFNSQIQVRLAQDENVQPSPAVSGGWFGWLRLPWLTTAFATAALVLAGLVAWQNSTTAGGDELVHSIYVPKAGVQARSFHSKDARATVLVLDGLEDMPADRKIVGFNISHGEVDEALAATTLFDDHGRAVAVMSKDARNQPLLLTTTNPRG
;
A
#
# COMPACT_ATOMS: atom_id res chain seq x y z
N MET A 1 -16.98 -4.60 7.68
CA MET A 1 -18.43 -4.36 7.53
C MET A 1 -18.85 -5.09 6.27
N ASN A 2 -19.81 -6.02 6.35
CA ASN A 2 -20.41 -6.64 5.16
C ASN A 2 -21.48 -5.67 4.64
N THR A 3 -21.27 -5.09 3.45
CA THR A 3 -22.34 -4.42 2.72
C THR A 3 -23.35 -5.47 2.24
N PRO A 4 -24.65 -5.14 2.22
CA PRO A 4 -25.66 -5.97 1.58
C PRO A 4 -25.23 -6.35 0.15
N PRO A 5 -25.51 -7.59 -0.31
CA PRO A 5 -25.11 -8.06 -1.64
C PRO A 5 -25.70 -7.23 -2.79
N GLU A 6 -26.82 -6.56 -2.54
CA GLU A 6 -27.54 -5.72 -3.49
C GLU A 6 -26.86 -4.36 -3.75
N ASP A 7 -26.25 -3.74 -2.73
CA ASP A 7 -25.43 -2.53 -2.88
C ASP A 7 -24.18 -2.81 -3.74
N TYR A 8 -23.64 -4.03 -3.63
CA TYR A 8 -22.47 -4.48 -4.37
C TYR A 8 -22.74 -4.66 -5.88
N GLU A 9 -23.94 -5.12 -6.25
CA GLU A 9 -24.34 -5.26 -7.66
C GLU A 9 -24.56 -3.91 -8.34
N LEU A 10 -25.16 -2.95 -7.62
CA LEU A 10 -25.34 -1.58 -8.14
C LEU A 10 -23.99 -0.91 -8.41
N LEU A 11 -23.02 -1.06 -7.51
CA LEU A 11 -21.65 -0.57 -7.69
C LEU A 11 -20.97 -1.19 -8.92
N ARG A 12 -20.97 -2.53 -9.03
CA ARG A 12 -20.40 -3.24 -10.19
C ARG A 12 -21.02 -2.80 -11.51
N TRP A 13 -22.34 -2.57 -11.54
CA TRP A 13 -23.02 -2.08 -12.74
C TRP A 13 -22.62 -0.64 -13.09
N LEU A 14 -22.50 0.25 -12.09
CA LEU A 14 -22.06 1.64 -12.30
C LEU A 14 -20.61 1.72 -12.81
N ASP A 15 -19.75 0.82 -12.35
CA ASP A 15 -18.33 0.76 -12.72
C ASP A 15 -18.09 -0.01 -14.04
N GLY A 16 -19.11 -0.69 -14.58
CA GLY A 16 -19.00 -1.47 -15.82
C GLY A 16 -18.25 -2.79 -15.66
N GLU A 17 -18.23 -3.34 -14.44
CA GLU A 17 -17.55 -4.60 -14.10
C GLU A 17 -18.45 -5.85 -14.25
N MET A 18 -19.64 -5.67 -14.82
CA MET A 18 -20.56 -6.75 -15.16
C MET A 18 -20.29 -7.26 -16.58
N ASN A 19 -20.43 -8.56 -16.79
CA ASN A 19 -20.50 -9.11 -18.14
C ASN A 19 -21.91 -8.92 -18.75
N ASP A 20 -22.04 -9.11 -20.06
CA ASP A 20 -23.29 -8.88 -20.80
C ASP A 20 -24.52 -9.59 -20.17
N ALA A 21 -24.36 -10.84 -19.72
CA ALA A 21 -25.46 -11.60 -19.13
C ALA A 21 -25.85 -11.11 -17.72
N GLU A 22 -24.86 -10.70 -16.92
CA GLU A 22 -25.09 -10.07 -15.62
C GLU A 22 -25.79 -8.71 -15.78
N GLN A 23 -25.35 -7.94 -16.78
CA GLN A 23 -25.89 -6.62 -17.07
C GLN A 23 -27.36 -6.71 -17.52
N ASP A 24 -27.70 -7.61 -18.45
CA ASP A 24 -29.08 -7.82 -18.90
C ASP A 24 -30.01 -8.21 -17.74
N ALA A 25 -29.53 -9.09 -16.85
CA ALA A 25 -30.30 -9.52 -15.68
C ALA A 25 -30.50 -8.39 -14.67
N PHE A 26 -29.45 -7.59 -14.42
CA PHE A 26 -29.53 -6.44 -13.53
C PHE A 26 -30.43 -5.34 -14.10
N GLU A 27 -30.35 -5.04 -15.39
CA GLU A 27 -31.20 -4.04 -16.06
C GLU A 27 -32.68 -4.44 -16.06
N ALA A 28 -32.99 -5.73 -16.22
CA ALA A 28 -34.35 -6.23 -16.07
C ALA A 28 -34.88 -6.02 -14.64
N ARG A 29 -34.05 -6.23 -13.62
CA ARG A 29 -34.41 -5.96 -12.22
C ARG A 29 -34.55 -4.46 -11.95
N LEU A 30 -33.64 -3.65 -12.49
CA LEU A 30 -33.69 -2.20 -12.43
C LEU A 30 -35.00 -1.69 -13.03
N ALA A 31 -35.44 -2.22 -14.17
CA ALA A 31 -36.72 -1.84 -14.79
C ALA A 31 -37.95 -2.21 -13.92
N ALA A 32 -37.86 -3.28 -13.14
CA ALA A 32 -38.94 -3.77 -12.29
C ALA A 32 -39.03 -3.09 -10.91
N ASP A 33 -37.95 -2.48 -10.42
CA ASP A 33 -37.86 -1.88 -9.08
C ASP A 33 -37.66 -0.35 -9.13
N PRO A 34 -38.73 0.45 -8.85
CA PRO A 34 -38.64 1.91 -8.82
C PRO A 34 -37.69 2.47 -7.74
N SER A 35 -37.46 1.74 -6.64
CA SER A 35 -36.58 2.19 -5.57
C SER A 35 -35.10 2.09 -5.99
N LEU A 36 -34.74 0.97 -6.61
CA LEU A 36 -33.43 0.75 -7.19
C LEU A 36 -33.14 1.73 -8.35
N GLN A 37 -34.15 2.10 -9.14
CA GLN A 37 -34.01 3.16 -10.15
C GLN A 37 -33.68 4.52 -9.54
N ALA A 38 -34.36 4.89 -8.45
CA ALA A 38 -34.13 6.16 -7.78
C ALA A 38 -32.72 6.23 -7.19
N GLU A 39 -32.25 5.13 -6.60
CA GLU A 39 -30.89 5.02 -6.08
C GLU A 39 -29.83 5.10 -7.18
N ALA A 40 -29.99 4.33 -8.26
CA ALA A 40 -29.10 4.39 -9.42
C ALA A 40 -29.05 5.79 -10.04
N ALA A 41 -30.19 6.49 -10.12
CA ALA A 41 -30.25 7.86 -10.62
C ALA A 41 -29.52 8.85 -9.69
N LEU A 42 -29.66 8.68 -8.36
CA LEU A 42 -28.92 9.49 -7.40
C LEU A 42 -27.40 9.28 -7.50
N MET A 43 -26.94 8.04 -7.59
CA MET A 43 -25.51 7.75 -7.71
C MET A 43 -24.92 8.29 -9.02
N LYS A 44 -25.65 8.17 -10.14
CA LYS A 44 -25.24 8.76 -11.42
C LYS A 44 -25.19 10.29 -11.37
N ARG A 45 -26.14 10.92 -10.68
CA ARG A 45 -26.13 12.37 -10.48
C ARG A 45 -24.95 12.80 -9.63
N LEU A 46 -24.70 12.11 -8.52
CA LEU A 46 -23.56 12.39 -7.64
C LEU A 46 -22.23 12.28 -8.39
N SER A 47 -22.04 11.22 -9.19
CA SER A 47 -20.81 11.04 -9.97
C SER A 47 -20.63 12.13 -11.04
N SER A 48 -21.74 12.54 -11.69
CA SER A 48 -21.74 13.67 -12.61
C SER A 48 -21.36 14.98 -11.92
N ASP A 49 -21.96 15.26 -10.76
CA ASP A 49 -21.69 16.48 -9.99
C ASP A 49 -20.23 16.51 -9.52
N LEU A 50 -19.71 15.41 -8.98
CA LEU A 50 -18.30 15.28 -8.60
C LEU A 50 -17.36 15.53 -9.79
N ARG A 51 -17.65 14.91 -10.95
CA ARG A 51 -16.85 15.10 -12.16
C ARG A 51 -16.89 16.53 -12.67
N SER A 52 -17.99 17.25 -12.47
CA SER A 52 -18.11 18.66 -12.86
C SER A 52 -17.29 19.61 -11.98
N HIS A 53 -17.03 19.22 -10.73
CA HIS A 53 -16.26 20.00 -9.76
C HIS A 53 -14.78 19.60 -9.68
N LEU A 54 -14.40 18.44 -10.22
CA LEU A 54 -13.01 18.02 -10.36
C LEU A 54 -12.40 18.66 -11.62
N PRO A 55 -11.20 19.25 -11.54
CA PRO A 55 -10.52 19.75 -12.72
C PRO A 55 -10.26 18.60 -13.70
N ALA A 56 -10.65 18.78 -14.97
CA ALA A 56 -10.55 17.77 -16.02
C ALA A 56 -9.11 17.27 -16.26
N GLU A 57 -8.13 18.15 -16.03
CA GLU A 57 -6.72 17.80 -16.05
C GLU A 57 -6.06 18.37 -14.78
N MET A 58 -5.54 17.47 -13.96
CA MET A 58 -4.61 17.78 -12.89
C MET A 58 -3.29 17.10 -13.25
N PRO A 59 -2.16 17.83 -13.26
CA PRO A 59 -0.87 17.17 -13.44
C PRO A 59 -0.68 16.18 -12.29
N VAL A 60 -0.61 14.89 -12.61
CA VAL A 60 -0.35 13.84 -11.62
C VAL A 60 1.01 14.16 -10.98
N PRO A 61 1.06 14.44 -9.66
CA PRO A 61 2.32 14.72 -9.00
C PRO A 61 3.24 13.51 -9.18
N TYR A 62 4.45 13.74 -9.69
CA TYR A 62 5.47 12.69 -9.87
C TYR A 62 5.03 11.57 -10.84
N ALA A 63 4.43 11.91 -11.98
CA ALA A 63 4.03 10.95 -13.02
C ALA A 63 5.13 9.95 -13.41
N ASP A 64 6.40 10.36 -13.44
CA ASP A 64 7.53 9.48 -13.73
C ASP A 64 7.73 8.37 -12.67
N PHE A 65 7.49 8.69 -11.40
CA PHE A 65 7.54 7.71 -10.32
C PHE A 65 6.35 6.76 -10.37
N PHE A 66 5.14 7.28 -10.62
CA PHE A 66 3.97 6.43 -10.81
C PHE A 66 4.19 5.44 -11.97
N ASN A 67 4.67 5.95 -13.10
CA ASN A 67 4.98 5.14 -14.28
C ASN A 67 6.06 4.08 -14.01
N SER A 68 7.10 4.42 -13.23
CA SER A 68 8.13 3.44 -12.88
C SER A 68 7.59 2.33 -11.97
N GLN A 69 6.68 2.63 -11.04
CA GLN A 69 6.02 1.62 -10.21
C GLN A 69 5.12 0.69 -11.03
N ILE A 70 4.35 1.23 -11.98
CA ILE A 70 3.55 0.42 -12.90
C ILE A 70 4.45 -0.51 -13.72
N GLN A 71 5.56 -0.01 -14.27
CA GLN A 71 6.51 -0.82 -15.04
C GLN A 71 7.15 -1.92 -14.19
N VAL A 72 7.53 -1.61 -12.94
CA VAL A 72 8.08 -2.60 -12.01
C VAL A 72 7.04 -3.70 -11.72
N ARG A 73 5.78 -3.32 -11.48
CA ARG A 73 4.71 -4.28 -11.21
C ARG A 73 4.43 -5.16 -12.42
N LEU A 74 4.35 -4.56 -13.62
CA LEU A 74 4.14 -5.28 -14.87
C LEU A 74 5.29 -6.25 -15.17
N ALA A 75 6.54 -5.82 -14.97
CA ALA A 75 7.71 -6.67 -15.13
C ALA A 75 7.75 -7.83 -14.12
N GLN A 76 7.25 -7.64 -12.90
CA GLN A 76 7.10 -8.71 -11.92
C GLN A 76 6.01 -9.71 -12.33
N ASP A 77 4.88 -9.22 -12.83
CA ASP A 77 3.77 -10.06 -13.29
C ASP A 77 4.11 -10.79 -14.60
N GLU A 78 4.89 -10.19 -15.52
CA GLU A 78 5.40 -10.84 -16.74
C GLU A 78 6.47 -11.89 -16.46
N ASN A 79 7.25 -11.73 -15.38
CA ASN A 79 8.21 -12.75 -14.94
C ASN A 79 7.54 -13.94 -14.23
N VAL A 80 6.25 -13.85 -13.93
CA VAL A 80 5.42 -15.03 -13.66
C VAL A 80 5.14 -15.68 -15.01
N GLN A 81 6.08 -16.51 -15.49
CA GLN A 81 5.85 -17.33 -16.67
C GLN A 81 4.50 -18.05 -16.54
N PRO A 82 3.66 -18.08 -17.59
CA PRO A 82 2.47 -18.90 -17.58
C PRO A 82 2.92 -20.34 -17.37
N SER A 83 2.58 -20.90 -16.21
CA SER A 83 2.62 -22.35 -16.04
C SER A 83 1.82 -22.93 -17.21
N PRO A 84 2.40 -23.82 -18.04
CA PRO A 84 1.68 -24.33 -19.19
C PRO A 84 0.36 -24.91 -18.70
N ALA A 85 -0.74 -24.40 -19.24
CA ALA A 85 -2.07 -24.93 -18.99
C ALA A 85 -2.05 -26.40 -19.44
N VAL A 86 -1.85 -27.31 -18.50
CA VAL A 86 -1.94 -28.74 -18.77
C VAL A 86 -3.44 -29.05 -18.85
N SER A 87 -4.02 -28.85 -20.02
CA SER A 87 -5.28 -29.49 -20.41
C SER A 87 -5.02 -30.99 -20.54
N GLY A 88 -4.97 -31.69 -19.40
CA GLY A 88 -4.64 -33.11 -19.33
C GLY A 88 -5.15 -33.68 -18.01
N GLY A 89 -6.15 -34.55 -18.12
CA GLY A 89 -6.91 -35.07 -16.99
C GLY A 89 -6.06 -35.60 -15.83
N TRP A 90 -6.55 -35.32 -14.63
CA TRP A 90 -6.08 -35.62 -13.28
C TRP A 90 -5.48 -37.00 -12.96
N PHE A 91 -5.39 -37.94 -13.91
CA PHE A 91 -4.88 -39.30 -13.67
C PHE A 91 -3.84 -39.82 -14.67
N GLY A 92 -3.27 -38.97 -15.52
CA GLY A 92 -2.26 -39.42 -16.49
C GLY A 92 -0.90 -39.81 -15.91
N TRP A 93 -0.49 -39.23 -14.77
CA TRP A 93 0.91 -39.32 -14.29
C TRP A 93 1.21 -40.51 -13.35
N LEU A 94 0.18 -41.22 -12.86
CA LEU A 94 0.30 -42.25 -11.83
C LEU A 94 0.80 -43.61 -12.34
N ARG A 95 1.29 -43.68 -13.58
CA ARG A 95 1.74 -44.93 -14.20
C ARG A 95 3.16 -44.85 -14.74
N LEU A 96 4.15 -44.50 -13.91
CA LEU A 96 5.54 -44.88 -14.16
C LEU A 96 6.25 -45.31 -12.86
N PRO A 97 6.49 -46.62 -12.65
CA PRO A 97 6.91 -47.22 -11.37
C PRO A 97 8.41 -47.10 -11.01
N TRP A 98 9.15 -46.11 -11.54
CA TRP A 98 10.63 -46.13 -11.50
C TRP A 98 11.32 -44.82 -11.07
N LEU A 99 10.58 -43.87 -10.46
CA LEU A 99 11.14 -42.59 -9.97
C LEU A 99 10.95 -42.38 -8.44
N THR A 100 10.85 -43.44 -7.66
CA THR A 100 10.50 -43.34 -6.22
C THR A 100 11.69 -43.09 -5.27
N THR A 101 12.95 -43.14 -5.73
CA THR A 101 14.10 -43.02 -4.81
C THR A 101 14.84 -41.69 -4.87
N ALA A 102 14.69 -40.89 -5.94
CA ALA A 102 15.41 -39.62 -6.09
C ALA A 102 14.62 -38.37 -5.60
N PHE A 103 13.29 -38.45 -5.50
CA PHE A 103 12.45 -37.30 -5.13
C PHE A 103 12.29 -37.07 -3.62
N ALA A 104 12.49 -38.09 -2.79
CA ALA A 104 12.28 -37.96 -1.35
C ALA A 104 13.31 -37.03 -0.67
N THR A 105 14.55 -36.99 -1.17
CA THR A 105 15.61 -36.13 -0.62
C THR A 105 15.48 -34.68 -1.09
N ALA A 106 15.13 -34.44 -2.35
CA ALA A 106 14.94 -33.08 -2.88
C ALA A 106 13.73 -32.38 -2.27
N ALA A 107 12.62 -33.11 -2.02
CA ALA A 107 11.42 -32.55 -1.39
C ALA A 107 11.67 -32.15 0.07
N LEU A 108 12.49 -32.90 0.83
CA LEU A 108 12.84 -32.53 2.21
C LEU A 108 13.78 -31.31 2.27
N VAL A 109 14.72 -31.18 1.33
CA VAL A 109 15.61 -30.00 1.25
C VAL A 109 14.81 -28.74 0.87
N LEU A 110 13.91 -28.84 -0.11
CA LEU A 110 13.04 -27.73 -0.52
C LEU A 110 12.00 -27.37 0.56
N ALA A 111 11.41 -28.35 1.24
CA ALA A 111 10.50 -28.11 2.36
C ALA A 111 11.22 -27.47 3.55
N GLY A 112 12.46 -27.87 3.84
CA GLY A 112 13.30 -27.23 4.85
C GLY A 112 13.66 -25.78 4.51
N LEU A 113 13.96 -25.49 3.24
CA LEU A 113 14.30 -24.14 2.78
C LEU A 113 13.09 -23.20 2.80
N VAL A 114 11.92 -23.68 2.38
CA VAL A 114 10.65 -22.91 2.41
C VAL A 114 10.17 -22.71 3.84
N ALA A 115 10.31 -23.71 4.72
CA ALA A 115 9.99 -23.56 6.14
C ALA A 115 10.92 -22.54 6.83
N TRP A 116 12.20 -22.47 6.45
CA TRP A 116 13.12 -21.48 7.00
C TRP A 116 12.83 -20.06 6.50
N GLN A 117 12.45 -19.89 5.22
CA GLN A 117 12.05 -18.60 4.66
C GLN A 117 10.68 -18.10 5.17
N ASN A 118 9.74 -19.00 5.48
CA ASN A 118 8.41 -18.62 5.98
C ASN A 118 8.35 -18.44 7.51
N SER A 119 9.39 -18.84 8.26
CA SER A 119 9.44 -18.65 9.72
C SER A 119 9.66 -17.19 10.14
N THR A 120 9.91 -16.28 9.19
CA THR A 120 10.05 -14.83 9.45
C THR A 120 8.74 -14.04 9.43
N THR A 121 7.60 -14.65 9.09
CA THR A 121 6.33 -13.92 8.90
C THR A 121 5.25 -14.44 9.85
N ALA A 122 5.47 -14.27 11.16
CA ALA A 122 4.43 -14.47 12.17
C ALA A 122 4.63 -13.51 13.34
N GLY A 123 3.97 -12.36 13.24
CA GLY A 123 3.83 -11.35 14.29
C GLY A 123 3.26 -10.08 13.64
N GLY A 124 2.07 -9.65 14.07
CA GLY A 124 1.28 -8.59 13.44
C GLY A 124 2.11 -7.35 13.09
N ASP A 125 2.31 -7.16 11.79
CA ASP A 125 3.25 -6.20 11.23
C ASP A 125 2.48 -4.93 10.91
N GLU A 126 2.84 -3.83 11.57
CA GLU A 126 2.48 -2.50 11.11
C GLU A 126 3.15 -2.30 9.76
N LEU A 127 2.37 -2.48 8.69
CA LEU A 127 2.85 -2.41 7.30
C LEU A 127 3.42 -1.02 7.03
N VAL A 128 4.74 -0.89 7.05
CA VAL A 128 5.44 0.27 6.50
C VAL A 128 5.16 0.30 5.00
N HIS A 129 4.20 1.12 4.59
CA HIS A 129 3.67 1.11 3.22
C HIS A 129 4.68 1.60 2.18
N SER A 130 5.58 2.51 2.55
CA SER A 130 6.68 2.98 1.68
C SER A 130 7.73 3.76 2.46
N ILE A 131 9.00 3.66 2.06
CA ILE A 131 10.10 4.49 2.59
C ILE A 131 10.67 5.33 1.43
N TYR A 132 10.66 6.65 1.58
CA TYR A 132 11.24 7.58 0.61
C TYR A 132 12.62 8.05 1.05
N VAL A 133 13.62 7.91 0.18
CA VAL A 133 14.99 8.38 0.42
C VAL A 133 15.40 9.30 -0.74
N PRO A 134 15.46 10.63 -0.54
CA PRO A 134 15.71 11.58 -1.62
C PRO A 134 17.18 11.64 -2.08
N LYS A 135 18.12 11.13 -1.27
CA LYS A 135 19.57 11.25 -1.53
C LYS A 135 20.06 10.02 -2.30
N ALA A 136 20.56 10.26 -3.52
CA ALA A 136 21.21 9.22 -4.33
C ALA A 136 22.41 8.63 -3.56
N GLY A 137 22.45 7.30 -3.46
CA GLY A 137 23.48 6.56 -2.73
C GLY A 137 23.12 6.21 -1.28
N VAL A 138 21.99 6.69 -0.76
CA VAL A 138 21.45 6.25 0.54
C VAL A 138 20.38 5.18 0.31
N GLN A 139 20.44 4.09 1.06
CA GLN A 139 19.45 3.02 1.03
C GLN A 139 18.76 2.92 2.39
N ALA A 140 17.44 2.71 2.38
CA ALA A 140 16.67 2.48 3.60
C ALA A 140 16.08 1.09 3.61
N ARG A 141 16.11 0.45 4.78
CA ARG A 141 15.47 -0.86 5.03
C ARG A 141 14.76 -0.80 6.36
N SER A 142 13.58 -1.40 6.46
CA SER A 142 12.86 -1.55 7.73
C SER A 142 12.70 -3.01 8.10
N PHE A 143 12.72 -3.30 9.39
CA PHE A 143 12.31 -4.59 9.93
C PHE A 143 11.75 -4.42 11.34
N HIS A 144 10.88 -5.34 11.75
CA HIS A 144 10.36 -5.35 13.11
C HIS A 144 11.32 -6.10 14.06
N SER A 145 11.78 -5.44 15.12
CA SER A 145 12.63 -6.04 16.16
C SER A 145 11.79 -6.45 17.37
N LYS A 146 11.77 -7.75 17.67
CA LYS A 146 11.04 -8.29 18.84
C LYS A 146 11.68 -7.87 20.17
N ASP A 147 13.01 -7.81 20.21
CA ASP A 147 13.76 -7.45 21.43
C ASP A 147 13.55 -5.98 21.81
N ALA A 148 13.54 -5.10 20.81
CA ALA A 148 13.26 -3.67 21.00
C ALA A 148 11.76 -3.35 21.04
N ARG A 149 10.89 -4.32 20.69
CA ARG A 149 9.45 -4.14 20.50
C ARG A 149 9.14 -2.91 19.63
N ALA A 150 9.86 -2.77 18.52
CA ALA A 150 9.79 -1.59 17.67
C ALA A 150 10.11 -1.92 16.21
N THR A 151 9.56 -1.12 15.31
CA THR A 151 9.98 -1.06 13.91
C THR A 151 11.30 -0.33 13.80
N VAL A 152 12.34 -1.01 13.31
CA VAL A 152 13.68 -0.48 13.14
C VAL A 152 13.86 -0.05 11.70
N LEU A 153 14.28 1.20 11.50
CA LEU A 153 14.67 1.76 10.20
C LEU A 153 16.21 1.85 10.13
N VAL A 154 16.81 1.18 9.16
CA VAL A 154 18.26 1.20 8.91
C VAL A 154 18.52 2.01 7.65
N LEU A 155 19.42 2.99 7.76
CA LEU A 155 19.86 3.84 6.66
C LEU A 155 21.34 3.56 6.36
N ASP A 156 21.62 3.04 5.18
CA ASP A 156 22.97 2.76 4.68
C ASP A 156 23.41 3.88 3.73
N GLY A 157 24.68 4.31 3.79
CA GLY A 157 25.23 5.33 2.89
C GLY A 157 25.07 6.78 3.36
N LEU A 158 24.67 7.00 4.62
CA LEU A 158 24.77 8.31 5.26
C LEU A 158 26.24 8.66 5.56
N GLU A 159 26.52 9.95 5.58
CA GLU A 159 27.83 10.45 5.99
C GLU A 159 28.02 10.21 7.50
N ASP A 160 29.24 9.88 7.91
CA ASP A 160 29.56 9.61 9.30
C ASP A 160 29.17 10.81 10.17
N MET A 161 28.40 10.53 11.22
CA MET A 161 28.02 11.54 12.18
C MET A 161 29.21 11.81 13.12
N PRO A 162 29.69 13.06 13.23
CA PRO A 162 30.83 13.36 14.08
C PRO A 162 30.47 13.18 15.56
N ALA A 163 31.41 12.64 16.33
CA ALA A 163 31.17 12.21 17.72
C ALA A 163 30.83 13.35 18.69
N ASP A 164 31.16 14.59 18.33
CA ASP A 164 30.86 15.80 19.10
C ASP A 164 29.46 16.38 18.78
N ARG A 165 28.72 15.78 17.85
CA ARG A 165 27.38 16.24 17.50
C ARG A 165 26.39 15.94 18.62
N LYS A 166 25.86 16.99 19.26
CA LYS A 166 24.75 16.86 20.20
C LYS A 166 23.50 16.39 19.46
N ILE A 167 22.99 15.21 19.82
CA ILE A 167 21.70 14.70 19.36
C ILE A 167 20.63 15.20 20.34
N VAL A 168 19.61 15.86 19.82
CA VAL A 168 18.45 16.31 20.60
C VAL A 168 17.25 15.49 20.14
N GLY A 169 16.61 14.78 21.06
CA GLY A 169 15.38 14.03 20.81
C GLY A 169 14.15 14.84 21.20
N PHE A 170 13.04 14.62 20.50
CA PHE A 170 11.73 15.12 20.88
C PHE A 170 10.88 13.94 21.37
N ASN A 171 10.25 14.08 22.54
CA ASN A 171 9.22 13.15 22.99
C ASN A 171 7.89 13.65 22.44
N ILE A 172 7.35 12.92 21.46
CA ILE A 172 6.13 13.27 20.75
C ILE A 172 5.06 12.25 21.12
N SER A 173 3.91 12.71 21.56
CA SER A 173 2.76 11.88 21.91
C SER A 173 1.78 11.74 20.74
N HIS A 174 1.52 12.84 20.03
CA HIS A 174 0.64 12.90 18.87
C HIS A 174 0.99 14.10 17.98
N GLY A 175 0.42 14.12 16.78
CA GLY A 175 0.50 15.24 15.86
C GLY A 175 -0.87 15.60 15.30
N GLU A 176 -1.10 16.89 15.07
CA GLU A 176 -2.30 17.41 14.45
C GLU A 176 -1.94 18.06 13.10
N VAL A 177 -2.72 17.76 12.07
CA VAL A 177 -2.55 18.33 10.74
C VAL A 177 -3.50 19.51 10.58
N ASP A 178 -2.95 20.68 10.28
CA ASP A 178 -3.69 21.84 9.81
C ASP A 178 -3.65 21.86 8.27
N GLU A 179 -4.76 21.47 7.65
CA GLU A 179 -4.88 21.41 6.19
C GLU A 179 -4.83 22.80 5.55
N ALA A 180 -5.32 23.84 6.22
CA ALA A 180 -5.33 25.20 5.69
C ALA A 180 -3.91 25.79 5.62
N LEU A 181 -3.06 25.43 6.58
CA LEU A 181 -1.67 25.85 6.65
C LEU A 181 -0.69 24.84 6.00
N ALA A 182 -1.18 23.68 5.55
CA ALA A 182 -0.36 22.55 5.11
C ALA A 182 0.78 22.26 6.10
N ALA A 183 0.45 22.28 7.39
CA ALA A 183 1.41 22.15 8.49
C ALA A 183 0.96 21.06 9.48
N THR A 184 1.93 20.41 10.11
CA THR A 184 1.71 19.41 11.16
C THR A 184 2.33 19.90 12.46
N THR A 185 1.51 20.08 13.50
CA THR A 185 1.97 20.42 14.86
C THR A 185 2.16 19.15 15.66
N LEU A 186 3.32 19.00 16.29
CA LEU A 186 3.71 17.85 17.12
C LEU A 186 3.65 18.24 18.59
N PHE A 187 3.02 17.42 19.41
CA PHE A 187 2.77 17.70 20.83
C PHE A 187 3.46 16.69 21.74
N ASP A 188 3.83 17.11 22.95
CA ASP A 188 4.34 16.22 24.00
C ASP A 188 3.21 15.53 24.79
N ASP A 189 3.55 14.69 25.75
CA ASP A 189 2.60 13.97 26.62
C ASP A 189 1.75 14.91 27.49
N HIS A 190 2.12 16.20 27.58
CA HIS A 190 1.40 17.23 28.32
C HIS A 190 0.53 18.12 27.40
N GLY A 191 0.43 17.80 26.11
CA GLY A 191 -0.32 18.57 25.13
C GLY A 191 0.32 19.90 24.75
N ARG A 192 1.63 20.09 24.99
CA ARG A 192 2.36 21.30 24.58
C ARG A 192 2.95 21.10 23.19
N ALA A 193 2.81 22.10 22.32
CA ALA A 193 3.43 22.08 21.00
C ALA A 193 4.95 22.13 21.11
N VAL A 194 5.63 21.11 20.58
CA VAL A 194 7.09 20.93 20.63
C VAL A 194 7.73 21.34 19.30
N ALA A 195 7.08 20.99 18.19
CA ALA A 195 7.54 21.37 16.86
C ALA A 195 6.38 21.51 15.88
N VAL A 196 6.56 22.35 14.87
CA VAL A 196 5.66 22.50 13.74
C VAL A 196 6.42 22.18 12.47
N MET A 197 5.96 21.21 11.72
CA MET A 197 6.50 20.84 10.42
C MET A 197 5.65 21.46 9.32
N SER A 198 6.27 22.22 8.42
CA SER A 198 5.60 22.91 7.32
C SER A 198 6.48 22.82 6.07
N LYS A 199 6.10 23.50 4.98
CA LYS A 199 6.93 23.62 3.78
C LYS A 199 7.31 25.08 3.53
N ASP A 200 8.55 25.31 3.07
CA ASP A 200 8.99 26.63 2.63
C ASP A 200 8.44 26.97 1.22
N ALA A 201 8.72 28.19 0.74
CA ALA A 201 8.29 28.64 -0.59
C ALA A 201 8.87 27.80 -1.75
N ARG A 202 9.87 26.95 -1.50
CA ARG A 202 10.46 26.02 -2.47
C ARG A 202 9.98 24.58 -2.25
N ASN A 203 8.90 24.41 -1.49
CA ASN A 203 8.29 23.13 -1.16
C ASN A 203 9.23 22.18 -0.39
N GLN A 204 10.23 22.73 0.30
CA GLN A 204 11.14 21.97 1.15
C GLN A 204 10.59 21.86 2.57
N PRO A 205 10.75 20.72 3.25
CA PRO A 205 10.30 20.57 4.63
C PRO A 205 11.03 21.56 5.55
N LEU A 206 10.27 22.30 6.34
CA LEU A 206 10.74 23.25 7.34
C LEU A 206 10.22 22.81 8.71
N LEU A 207 11.14 22.62 9.66
CA LEU A 207 10.82 22.31 11.04
C LEU A 207 11.02 23.56 11.91
N LEU A 208 9.96 24.00 12.57
CA LEU A 208 9.97 25.09 13.54
C LEU A 208 9.86 24.49 14.94
N THR A 209 10.85 24.71 15.80
CA THR A 209 10.85 24.16 17.17
C THR A 209 10.51 25.26 18.17
N THR A 210 9.66 24.97 19.15
CA THR A 210 9.30 25.95 20.20
C THR A 210 10.38 26.06 21.27
N THR A 211 11.25 25.04 21.37
CA THR A 211 12.47 25.07 22.17
C THR A 211 13.60 25.73 21.37
N ASN A 212 14.10 26.85 21.90
CA ASN A 212 15.32 27.50 21.41
C ASN A 212 16.52 26.59 21.76
N PRO A 213 17.28 26.04 20.78
CA PRO A 213 18.42 25.17 21.07
C PRO A 213 19.66 25.94 21.57
N ARG A 214 19.54 27.25 21.88
CA ARG A 214 20.59 28.03 22.53
C ARG A 214 20.39 28.04 24.05
N GLY A 215 20.81 26.94 24.67
CA GLY A 215 21.13 26.80 26.08
C GLY A 215 22.26 25.80 26.23
#